data_AF-A0A2E9T0A4-F1
#
_entry.id   AF-A0A2E9T0A4-F1
#
_cell.length_a   1.000
_cell.length_b   1.000
_cell.length_c   1.000
_cell.angle_alpha   90.00
_cell.angle_beta   90.00
_cell.angle_gamma   90.00
#
_symmetry.space_group_name_H-M   'P 1'
#
loop_
_entity.id
_entity.type
_entity.pdbx_description
1 polymer ?
#
loop_
_entity_poly.entity_id
_entity_poly.type
_entity_poly.pdbx_seq_one_letter_code
_entity_poly.pdbx_strand_id
1 'polypeptide(L)'
;MKQYKLFVENGHIDFELLQMSSGPTAIKVIPSLNSNKYIYINKDDQGVNFLTYLLFSDQTLLTYVDPFKDKQYRNFVDLLVNEEEINFGNYEEHQHEHLNYLIDNNYISIDENNCVQVTNWNRILILRDVFENDVASLHHYPADIQDEVMHMSNDGIVFFGSSLFAIPEQNYFNYYLNKSEFTNGHDLRNSYLHGTQANPTEIHLHENSYLLYLKLLILVIFKIEDDLFIYKKLKAEEE
;
A
#
# COMPACT_ATOMS: atom_id res chain seq x y z
N MET A 1 -0.88 -7.38 -20.60
CA MET A 1 0.39 -6.96 -19.95
C MET A 1 1.43 -6.45 -20.93
N LYS A 2 2.01 -7.26 -21.84
CA LYS A 2 2.98 -6.76 -22.84
C LYS A 2 2.44 -5.63 -23.72
N GLN A 3 1.22 -5.80 -24.24
CA GLN A 3 0.54 -4.77 -25.03
C GLN A 3 0.42 -3.45 -24.26
N TYR A 4 0.02 -3.52 -22.99
CA TYR A 4 -0.10 -2.35 -22.14
C TYR A 4 1.26 -1.68 -21.88
N LYS A 5 2.31 -2.46 -21.58
CA LYS A 5 3.67 -1.92 -21.46
C LYS A 5 4.09 -1.12 -22.70
N LEU A 6 3.89 -1.68 -23.89
CA LEU A 6 4.21 -0.99 -25.16
C LEU A 6 3.36 0.26 -25.36
N PHE A 7 2.09 0.21 -24.97
CA PHE A 7 1.22 1.37 -25.02
C PHE A 7 1.74 2.51 -24.13
N VAL A 8 2.19 2.22 -22.90
CA VAL A 8 2.78 3.22 -22.01
C VAL A 8 4.10 3.76 -22.56
N GLU A 9 4.96 2.91 -23.10
CA GLU A 9 6.30 3.31 -23.59
C GLU A 9 6.23 4.09 -24.92
N ASN A 10 5.34 3.70 -25.85
CA ASN A 10 5.33 4.21 -27.22
C ASN A 10 4.08 5.04 -27.56
N GLY A 11 3.11 5.15 -26.64
CA GLY A 11 1.81 5.78 -26.87
C GLY A 11 0.86 4.99 -27.79
N HIS A 12 1.31 3.85 -28.32
CA HIS A 12 0.53 2.96 -29.19
C HIS A 12 1.01 1.51 -29.05
N ILE A 13 0.17 0.56 -29.46
CA ILE A 13 0.52 -0.86 -29.44
C ILE A 13 1.18 -1.21 -30.78
N ASP A 14 2.50 -1.41 -30.75
CA ASP A 14 3.24 -1.95 -31.89
C ASP A 14 3.13 -3.50 -31.89
N PHE A 15 2.33 -4.03 -32.82
CA PHE A 15 2.12 -5.46 -32.96
C PHE A 15 3.33 -6.19 -33.57
N GLU A 16 4.17 -5.51 -34.37
CA GLU A 16 5.39 -6.10 -34.93
C GLU A 16 6.40 -6.33 -33.80
N LEU A 17 6.63 -5.30 -32.98
CA LEU A 17 7.51 -5.40 -31.81
C LEU A 17 7.00 -6.45 -30.81
N LEU A 18 5.69 -6.57 -30.64
CA LEU A 18 5.10 -7.58 -29.78
C LEU A 18 5.43 -9.01 -30.24
N GLN A 19 5.40 -9.27 -31.55
CA GLN A 19 5.78 -10.57 -32.13
C GLN A 19 7.28 -10.86 -32.00
N MET A 20 8.13 -9.83 -32.06
CA MET A 20 9.58 -9.97 -31.84
C MET A 20 9.94 -10.22 -30.38
N SER A 21 9.05 -9.89 -29.43
CA SER A 21 9.28 -10.08 -27.99
C SER A 21 9.09 -11.55 -27.56
N SER A 22 10.16 -12.33 -27.57
CA SER A 22 10.11 -13.77 -27.26
C SER A 22 10.09 -14.10 -25.76
N GLY A 23 10.55 -13.19 -24.89
CA GLY A 23 10.70 -13.45 -23.44
C GLY A 23 9.49 -13.10 -22.57
N PRO A 24 9.34 -13.73 -21.38
CA PRO A 24 8.37 -13.31 -20.38
C PRO A 24 8.70 -11.91 -19.84
N THR A 25 7.70 -11.04 -19.74
CA THR A 25 7.86 -9.73 -19.08
C THR A 25 7.68 -9.89 -17.57
N ALA A 26 8.65 -9.41 -16.79
CA ALA A 26 8.52 -9.35 -15.35
C ALA A 26 7.44 -8.33 -14.95
N ILE A 27 6.66 -8.63 -13.92
CA ILE A 27 5.50 -7.82 -13.55
C ILE A 27 5.94 -6.45 -13.04
N LYS A 28 7.04 -6.41 -12.29
CA LYS A 28 7.66 -5.18 -11.77
C LYS A 28 8.11 -4.17 -12.83
N VAL A 29 8.38 -4.62 -14.06
CA VAL A 29 8.88 -3.73 -15.14
C VAL A 29 7.75 -3.22 -16.04
N ILE A 30 6.48 -3.44 -15.67
CA ILE A 30 5.35 -2.88 -16.38
C ILE A 30 5.10 -1.49 -15.80
N PRO A 31 5.39 -0.40 -16.55
CA PRO A 31 5.20 0.96 -16.07
C PRO A 31 3.72 1.30 -15.98
N SER A 32 3.39 2.28 -15.13
CA SER A 32 2.11 3.00 -15.13
C SER A 32 2.20 4.22 -16.05
N LEU A 33 1.07 4.71 -16.55
CA LEU A 33 0.96 6.01 -17.20
C LEU A 33 1.09 7.18 -16.22
N ASN A 34 0.85 6.91 -14.93
CA ASN A 34 0.79 7.90 -13.88
C ASN A 34 2.07 7.86 -13.04
N SER A 35 2.78 8.98 -12.98
CA SER A 35 3.87 9.17 -12.03
C SER A 35 3.34 9.17 -10.59
N ASN A 36 4.16 8.70 -9.65
CA ASN A 36 3.86 8.70 -8.22
C ASN A 36 2.52 8.04 -7.85
N LYS A 37 2.16 6.96 -8.57
CA LYS A 37 0.85 6.29 -8.40
C LYS A 37 0.65 5.71 -7.00
N TYR A 38 1.67 5.07 -6.45
CA TYR A 38 1.61 4.37 -5.17
C TYR A 38 2.46 5.04 -4.11
N ILE A 39 1.99 4.98 -2.87
CA ILE A 39 2.65 5.48 -1.68
C ILE A 39 3.06 4.28 -0.83
N TYR A 40 4.30 4.29 -0.38
CA TYR A 40 4.86 3.29 0.53
C TYR A 40 5.53 3.98 1.71
N ILE A 41 5.51 3.32 2.86
CA ILE A 41 6.25 3.75 4.05
C ILE A 41 7.67 3.18 4.00
N ASN A 42 8.65 3.99 4.36
CA ASN A 42 10.04 3.54 4.48
C ASN A 42 10.22 2.65 5.73
N LYS A 43 9.94 1.35 5.58
CA LYS A 43 10.08 0.35 6.66
C LYS A 43 11.54 0.08 7.06
N ASP A 44 12.53 0.56 6.33
CA ASP A 44 13.94 0.44 6.74
C ASP A 44 14.33 1.51 7.77
N ASP A 45 13.52 2.58 7.88
CA ASP A 45 13.72 3.63 8.88
C ASP A 45 13.14 3.19 10.24
N GLN A 46 14.02 3.12 11.25
CA GLN A 46 13.65 2.72 12.61
C GLN A 46 12.68 3.72 13.27
N GLY A 47 12.83 5.02 12.98
CA GLY A 47 11.94 6.05 13.52
C GLY A 47 10.53 5.95 12.95
N VAL A 48 10.42 5.65 11.66
CA VAL A 48 9.13 5.42 10.98
C VAL A 48 8.47 4.13 11.48
N ASN A 49 9.23 3.05 11.67
CA ASN A 49 8.71 1.82 12.27
C ASN A 49 8.20 2.06 13.69
N PHE A 50 8.97 2.77 14.51
CA PHE A 50 8.57 3.08 15.88
C PHE A 50 7.32 3.97 15.91
N LEU A 51 7.23 4.97 15.03
CA LEU A 51 6.04 5.79 14.86
C LEU A 51 4.80 4.96 14.51
N THR A 52 4.88 4.12 13.47
CA THR A 52 3.75 3.28 13.06
C THR A 52 3.34 2.29 14.15
N TYR A 53 4.32 1.77 14.91
CA TYR A 53 4.04 0.95 16.08
C TYR A 53 3.25 1.72 17.14
N LEU A 54 3.68 2.92 17.53
CA LEU A 54 2.98 3.71 18.55
C LEU A 54 1.54 4.06 18.16
N LEU A 55 1.34 4.43 16.89
CA LEU A 55 0.05 4.89 16.37
C LEU A 55 -0.94 3.74 16.10
N PHE A 56 -0.48 2.66 15.46
CA PHE A 56 -1.37 1.67 14.83
C PHE A 56 -1.22 0.24 15.36
N SER A 57 -0.16 -0.07 16.12
CA SER A 57 0.00 -1.40 16.70
C SER A 57 -1.06 -1.68 17.76
N ASP A 58 -1.54 -2.92 17.80
CA ASP A 58 -2.40 -3.39 18.88
C ASP A 58 -1.67 -3.78 20.16
N GLN A 59 -0.33 -3.74 20.12
CA GLN A 59 0.55 -3.95 21.27
C GLN A 59 1.04 -2.63 21.87
N THR A 60 0.51 -1.47 21.45
CA THR A 60 0.89 -0.18 22.02
C THR A 60 0.30 -0.02 23.43
N LEU A 61 1.10 0.48 24.37
CA LEU A 61 0.60 0.80 25.71
C LEU A 61 -0.22 2.09 25.74
N LEU A 62 -0.22 2.88 24.66
CA LEU A 62 -0.91 4.18 24.60
C LEU A 62 -2.45 4.08 24.64
N THR A 63 -3.01 2.88 24.42
CA THR A 63 -4.45 2.61 24.59
C THR A 63 -4.85 2.41 26.05
N TYR A 64 -3.89 2.10 26.92
CA TYR A 64 -4.13 1.82 28.34
C TYR A 64 -4.02 3.10 29.18
N VAL A 65 -5.08 3.91 29.16
CA VAL A 65 -5.17 5.18 29.89
C VAL A 65 -6.51 5.32 30.60
N ASP A 66 -6.53 5.87 31.81
CA ASP A 66 -7.78 6.11 32.55
C ASP A 66 -8.59 7.27 31.92
N PRO A 67 -9.94 7.19 31.85
CA PRO A 67 -10.83 6.11 32.29
C PRO A 67 -11.13 5.05 31.21
N PHE A 68 -10.35 5.02 30.12
CA PHE A 68 -10.65 4.25 28.92
C PHE A 68 -10.08 2.82 28.90
N LYS A 69 -9.40 2.40 29.98
CA LYS A 69 -8.79 1.05 30.12
C LYS A 69 -9.75 -0.09 29.80
N ASP A 70 -11.02 0.04 30.20
CA ASP A 70 -12.04 -1.00 30.00
C ASP A 70 -12.66 -1.01 28.59
N LYS A 71 -12.43 0.03 27.77
CA LYS A 71 -13.03 0.16 26.43
C LYS A 71 -12.32 -0.67 25.35
N GLN A 72 -11.12 -1.20 25.63
CA GLN A 72 -10.37 -2.11 24.75
C GLN A 72 -10.18 -1.59 23.32
N TYR A 73 -9.71 -0.34 23.18
CA TYR A 73 -9.32 0.19 21.88
C TYR A 73 -8.19 -0.61 21.26
N ARG A 74 -8.29 -0.84 19.94
CA ARG A 74 -7.30 -1.66 19.22
C ARG A 74 -5.97 -0.95 19.10
N ASN A 75 -5.93 0.35 18.85
CA ASN A 75 -4.68 1.12 18.73
C ASN A 75 -4.90 2.56 19.21
N PHE A 76 -3.81 3.33 19.25
CA PHE A 76 -3.83 4.69 19.79
C PHE A 76 -4.68 5.65 18.93
N VAL A 77 -4.66 5.50 17.61
CA VAL A 77 -5.48 6.33 16.72
C VAL A 77 -6.97 6.04 16.89
N ASP A 78 -7.36 4.78 17.10
CA ASP A 78 -8.74 4.42 17.39
C ASP A 78 -9.20 5.05 18.72
N LEU A 79 -8.34 5.12 19.74
CA LEU A 79 -8.64 5.88 20.96
C LEU A 79 -8.85 7.38 20.66
N LEU A 80 -7.93 8.00 19.91
CA LEU A 80 -7.98 9.43 19.56
C LEU A 80 -9.21 9.83 18.72
N VAL A 81 -9.72 8.92 17.89
CA VAL A 81 -10.92 9.19 17.07
C VAL A 81 -12.21 9.05 17.89
N ASN A 82 -12.24 8.15 18.86
CA ASN A 82 -13.47 7.85 19.61
C ASN A 82 -13.63 8.67 20.89
N GLU A 83 -12.56 9.25 21.43
CA GLU A 83 -12.59 10.04 22.66
C GLU A 83 -12.15 11.48 22.39
N GLU A 84 -12.96 12.45 22.84
CA GLU A 84 -12.68 13.89 22.66
C GLU A 84 -11.69 14.43 23.69
N GLU A 85 -11.64 13.86 24.90
CA GLU A 85 -10.86 14.36 26.04
C GLU A 85 -9.93 13.27 26.58
N ILE A 86 -8.70 13.20 26.06
CA ILE A 86 -7.65 12.31 26.56
C ILE A 86 -6.61 13.14 27.31
N ASN A 87 -6.68 13.14 28.64
CA ASN A 87 -5.78 13.93 29.46
C ASN A 87 -4.37 13.33 29.50
N PHE A 88 -3.35 14.11 29.12
CA PHE A 88 -1.94 13.71 29.16
C PHE A 88 -1.49 13.28 30.56
N GLY A 89 -2.05 13.89 31.62
CA GLY A 89 -1.73 13.57 33.01
C GLY A 89 -2.25 12.21 33.48
N ASN A 90 -3.15 11.56 32.73
CA ASN A 90 -3.65 10.22 33.05
C ASN A 90 -2.71 9.11 32.57
N TYR A 91 -1.70 9.44 31.76
CA TYR A 91 -0.67 8.51 31.34
C TYR A 91 0.39 8.35 32.42
N GLU A 92 0.91 7.13 32.55
CA GLU A 92 2.03 6.82 33.46
C GLU A 92 3.36 7.31 32.88
N GLU A 93 4.38 7.48 33.73
CA GLU A 93 5.69 8.02 33.36
C GLU A 93 6.35 7.25 32.22
N HIS A 94 6.18 5.92 32.18
CA HIS A 94 6.72 5.07 31.11
C HIS A 94 6.01 5.27 29.76
N GLN A 95 4.78 5.80 29.74
CA GLN A 95 4.04 6.14 28.52
C GLN A 95 4.36 7.56 28.06
N HIS A 96 4.81 8.45 28.95
CA HIS A 96 5.19 9.82 28.59
C HIS A 96 6.36 9.86 27.61
N GLU A 97 7.33 8.95 27.68
CA GLU A 97 8.41 8.87 26.69
C GLU A 97 7.88 8.67 25.27
N HIS A 98 6.87 7.80 25.10
CA HIS A 98 6.24 7.53 23.81
C HIS A 98 5.40 8.72 23.32
N LEU A 99 4.65 9.37 24.22
CA LEU A 99 3.87 10.56 23.87
C LEU A 99 4.77 11.74 23.51
N ASN A 100 5.85 11.96 24.28
CA ASN A 100 6.83 13.00 23.99
C ASN A 100 7.49 12.78 22.63
N TYR A 101 7.81 11.54 22.25
CA TYR A 101 8.28 11.23 20.91
C TYR A 101 7.28 11.68 19.83
N LEU A 102 5.99 11.42 20.01
CA LEU A 102 4.95 11.85 19.07
C LEU A 102 4.77 13.38 19.03
N ILE A 103 4.96 14.05 20.17
CA ILE A 103 4.92 15.52 20.30
C ILE A 103 6.12 16.16 19.61
N ASP A 104 7.33 15.68 19.90
CA ASP A 104 8.59 16.19 19.34
C ASP A 104 8.62 16.09 17.81
N ASN A 105 7.95 15.07 17.26
CA ASN A 105 7.80 14.87 15.81
C ASN A 105 6.52 15.50 15.22
N ASN A 106 5.79 16.31 15.98
CA ASN A 106 4.57 17.03 15.56
C ASN A 106 3.42 16.15 15.02
N TYR A 107 3.26 14.93 15.55
CA TYR A 107 2.09 14.09 15.23
C TYR A 107 0.91 14.38 16.16
N ILE A 108 1.22 14.69 17.42
CA ILE A 108 0.25 15.09 18.43
C ILE A 108 0.72 16.36 19.13
N SER A 109 -0.21 17.07 19.75
CA SER A 109 0.03 18.26 20.55
C SER A 109 -0.82 18.22 21.81
N ILE A 110 -0.42 18.95 22.86
CA ILE A 110 -1.21 19.10 24.08
C ILE A 110 -1.92 20.45 24.02
N ASP A 111 -3.23 20.47 24.24
CA ASP A 111 -4.02 21.70 24.28
C ASP A 111 -3.97 22.40 25.67
N GLU A 112 -4.64 23.54 25.78
CA GLU A 112 -4.70 24.33 27.02
C GLU A 112 -5.35 23.58 28.20
N ASN A 113 -6.16 22.55 27.92
CA ASN A 113 -6.83 21.71 28.90
C ASN A 113 -6.02 20.44 29.24
N ASN A 114 -4.76 20.38 28.81
CA ASN A 114 -3.88 19.23 28.99
C ASN A 114 -4.38 17.96 28.27
N CYS A 115 -5.18 18.11 27.21
CA CYS A 115 -5.68 17.01 26.40
C CYS A 115 -4.82 16.79 25.15
N VAL A 116 -4.65 15.52 24.77
CA VAL A 116 -3.91 15.10 23.59
C VAL A 116 -4.76 15.35 22.35
N GLN A 117 -4.22 16.12 21.42
CA GLN A 117 -4.83 16.47 20.14
C GLN A 117 -3.94 16.00 18.99
N VAL A 118 -4.55 15.55 17.90
CA VAL A 118 -3.82 15.24 16.66
C VAL A 118 -3.49 16.53 15.92
N THR A 119 -2.22 16.68 15.54
CA THR A 119 -1.75 17.88 14.82
C THR A 119 -2.17 17.85 13.35
N ASN A 120 -2.12 16.68 12.70
CA ASN A 120 -2.45 16.52 11.29
C ASN A 120 -3.14 15.18 11.01
N TRP A 121 -4.47 15.23 10.86
CA TRP A 121 -5.28 14.05 10.56
C TRP A 121 -5.01 13.47 9.17
N ASN A 122 -4.68 14.30 8.17
CA ASN A 122 -4.38 13.84 6.82
C ASN A 122 -3.14 12.94 6.82
N ARG A 123 -2.09 13.35 7.55
CA ARG A 123 -0.86 12.55 7.74
C ARG A 123 -1.14 11.21 8.41
N ILE A 124 -1.94 11.20 9.50
CA ILE A 124 -2.30 9.97 10.19
C ILE A 124 -3.14 9.04 9.29
N LEU A 125 -4.06 9.59 8.51
CA LEU A 125 -4.91 8.82 7.59
C LEU A 125 -4.05 8.09 6.53
N ILE A 126 -3.11 8.79 5.90
CA ILE A 126 -2.20 8.20 4.91
C ILE A 126 -1.37 7.09 5.55
N LEU A 127 -0.77 7.35 6.72
CA LEU A 127 0.05 6.37 7.42
C LEU A 127 -0.76 5.13 7.82
N ARG A 128 -2.01 5.32 8.26
CA ARG A 128 -2.92 4.22 8.60
C ARG A 128 -3.21 3.36 7.38
N ASP A 129 -3.58 3.98 6.25
CA ASP A 129 -3.92 3.26 5.03
C ASP A 129 -2.73 2.42 4.53
N VAL A 130 -1.54 3.01 4.48
CA VAL A 130 -0.33 2.28 4.08
C VAL A 130 0.07 1.21 5.11
N PHE A 131 -0.17 1.43 6.41
CA PHE A 131 0.10 0.43 7.44
C PHE A 131 -0.84 -0.79 7.34
N GLU A 132 -2.13 -0.55 7.09
CA GLU A 132 -3.14 -1.62 7.00
C GLU A 132 -3.07 -2.37 5.66
N ASN A 133 -2.78 -1.68 4.55
CA ASN A 133 -2.83 -2.23 3.19
C ASN A 133 -1.46 -2.45 2.53
N ASP A 134 -0.35 -2.16 3.22
CA ASP A 134 1.03 -2.11 2.71
C ASP A 134 1.30 -1.08 1.58
N VAL A 135 0.25 -0.47 1.03
CA VAL A 135 0.33 0.50 -0.07
C VAL A 135 -0.92 1.37 -0.10
N ALA A 136 -0.77 2.63 -0.48
CA ALA A 136 -1.88 3.52 -0.80
C ALA A 136 -1.79 4.06 -2.23
N SER A 137 -2.91 4.53 -2.79
CA SER A 137 -2.97 5.09 -4.14
C SER A 137 -3.12 6.62 -4.08
N LEU A 138 -2.09 7.35 -4.52
CA LEU A 138 -2.02 8.81 -4.38
C LEU A 138 -3.20 9.51 -5.05
N HIS A 139 -3.47 9.16 -6.30
CA HIS A 139 -4.44 9.86 -7.16
C HIS A 139 -5.91 9.65 -6.79
N HIS A 140 -6.17 8.72 -5.86
CA HIS A 140 -7.51 8.49 -5.30
C HIS A 140 -7.81 9.37 -4.09
N TYR A 141 -6.79 9.98 -3.50
CA TYR A 141 -7.00 10.91 -2.41
C TYR A 141 -7.47 12.29 -2.92
N PRO A 142 -8.18 13.06 -2.08
CA PRO A 142 -8.42 14.48 -2.30
C PRO A 142 -7.12 15.30 -2.33
N ALA A 143 -7.15 16.49 -2.93
CA ALA A 143 -5.96 17.32 -3.17
C ALA A 143 -5.19 17.71 -1.90
N ASP A 144 -5.90 18.01 -0.81
CA ASP A 144 -5.30 18.36 0.49
C ASP A 144 -4.50 17.20 1.11
N ILE A 145 -4.95 15.97 0.89
CA ILE A 145 -4.21 14.78 1.31
C ILE A 145 -3.02 14.55 0.39
N GLN A 146 -3.17 14.74 -0.94
CA GLN A 146 -2.06 14.61 -1.88
C GLN A 146 -0.91 15.58 -1.56
N ASP A 147 -1.24 16.83 -1.24
CA ASP A 147 -0.26 17.84 -0.83
C ASP A 147 0.51 17.39 0.43
N GLU A 148 -0.20 16.84 1.42
CA GLU A 148 0.42 16.28 2.63
C GLU A 148 1.37 15.12 2.31
N VAL A 149 1.01 14.22 1.39
CA VAL A 149 1.90 13.13 0.96
C VAL A 149 3.20 13.68 0.38
N MET A 150 3.14 14.77 -0.39
CA MET A 150 4.34 15.40 -0.94
C MET A 150 5.24 15.97 0.16
N HIS A 151 4.66 16.56 1.21
CA HIS A 151 5.40 16.96 2.41
C HIS A 151 6.05 15.77 3.12
N MET A 152 5.29 14.68 3.35
CA MET A 152 5.81 13.47 3.97
C MET A 152 6.94 12.81 3.17
N SER A 153 6.94 12.96 1.84
CA SER A 153 8.01 12.45 0.98
C SER A 153 9.28 13.27 1.13
N ASN A 154 9.16 14.60 1.25
CA ASN A 154 10.30 15.47 1.55
C ASN A 154 10.88 15.19 2.95
N ASP A 155 10.04 14.82 3.91
CA ASP A 155 10.43 14.39 5.26
C ASP A 155 11.09 13.00 5.28
N GLY A 156 11.10 12.26 4.15
CA GLY A 156 11.70 10.93 4.03
C GLY A 156 10.87 9.78 4.63
N ILE A 157 9.62 10.05 5.03
CA ILE A 157 8.71 9.08 5.65
C ILE A 157 8.14 8.12 4.60
N VAL A 158 7.79 8.67 3.43
CA VAL A 158 7.15 7.93 2.33
C VAL A 158 7.93 8.02 1.03
N PHE A 159 7.81 6.97 0.22
CA PHE A 159 8.36 6.91 -1.13
C PHE A 159 7.30 6.48 -2.13
N PHE A 160 7.55 6.82 -3.40
CA PHE A 160 6.58 6.61 -4.47
C PHE A 160 6.93 5.44 -5.39
N GLY A 161 5.90 4.75 -5.88
CA GLY A 161 6.00 3.78 -6.97
C GLY A 161 5.23 4.21 -8.22
N SER A 162 5.80 3.94 -9.40
CA SER A 162 5.21 4.28 -10.71
C SER A 162 5.06 3.06 -11.64
N SER A 163 4.99 1.86 -11.07
CA SER A 163 4.65 0.64 -11.81
C SER A 163 3.13 0.48 -11.93
N LEU A 164 2.64 -0.31 -12.89
CA LEU A 164 1.22 -0.61 -13.03
C LEU A 164 0.65 -1.28 -11.76
N PHE A 165 1.39 -2.25 -11.23
CA PHE A 165 1.05 -3.01 -10.01
C PHE A 165 1.83 -2.48 -8.82
N ALA A 166 1.22 -2.45 -7.65
CA ALA A 166 1.89 -2.15 -6.40
C ALA A 166 2.80 -3.32 -5.97
N ILE A 167 3.79 -3.08 -5.09
CA ILE A 167 4.70 -4.13 -4.61
C ILE A 167 3.94 -5.36 -4.04
N PRO A 168 2.93 -5.21 -3.16
CA PRO A 168 2.16 -6.37 -2.67
C PRO A 168 1.45 -7.13 -3.80
N GLU A 169 0.93 -6.41 -4.80
CA GLU A 169 0.28 -7.01 -5.96
C GLU A 169 1.31 -7.74 -6.84
N GLN A 170 2.48 -7.15 -7.09
CA GLN A 170 3.57 -7.80 -7.82
C GLN A 170 3.96 -9.12 -7.16
N ASN A 171 4.11 -9.12 -5.83
CA ASN A 171 4.38 -10.30 -5.03
C ASN A 171 3.26 -11.34 -5.17
N TYR A 172 1.99 -10.90 -5.11
CA TYR A 172 0.83 -11.77 -5.29
C TYR A 172 0.85 -12.47 -6.65
N PHE A 173 1.04 -11.72 -7.74
CA PHE A 173 1.11 -12.31 -9.07
C PHE A 173 2.33 -13.20 -9.24
N ASN A 174 3.50 -12.81 -8.73
CA ASN A 174 4.70 -13.64 -8.79
C ASN A 174 4.48 -14.95 -8.04
N TYR A 175 3.94 -14.93 -6.82
CA TYR A 175 3.64 -16.13 -6.05
C TYR A 175 2.82 -17.18 -6.82
N TYR A 176 1.81 -16.75 -7.60
CA TYR A 176 0.98 -17.68 -8.37
C TYR A 176 1.55 -18.05 -9.74
N LEU A 177 2.15 -17.09 -10.45
CA LEU A 177 2.56 -17.28 -11.83
C LEU A 177 4.01 -17.77 -11.96
N ASN A 178 4.94 -17.27 -11.15
CA ASN A 178 6.37 -17.41 -11.38
C ASN A 178 7.12 -17.84 -10.11
N LYS A 179 8.02 -18.82 -10.20
CA LYS A 179 8.93 -19.17 -9.09
C LYS A 179 10.18 -18.29 -8.98
N SER A 180 10.09 -17.01 -9.36
CA SER A 180 11.25 -16.10 -9.35
C SER A 180 11.59 -15.55 -7.96
N GLU A 181 10.57 -15.34 -7.11
CA GLU A 181 10.72 -14.64 -5.82
C GLU A 181 10.36 -15.53 -4.61
N PHE A 182 9.44 -16.50 -4.79
CA PHE A 182 8.96 -17.37 -3.73
C PHE A 182 9.32 -18.82 -4.03
N THR A 183 10.07 -19.47 -3.13
CA THR A 183 10.45 -20.89 -3.27
C THR A 183 9.26 -21.84 -3.15
N ASN A 184 8.20 -21.40 -2.47
CA ASN A 184 6.92 -22.09 -2.27
C ASN A 184 5.81 -21.59 -3.21
N GLY A 185 6.12 -20.80 -4.24
CA GLY A 185 5.12 -20.33 -5.22
C GLY A 185 4.49 -21.48 -6.02
N HIS A 186 3.26 -21.27 -6.50
CA HIS A 186 2.51 -22.27 -7.28
C HIS A 186 3.08 -22.51 -8.68
N ASP A 187 3.86 -21.55 -9.19
CA ASP A 187 4.60 -21.67 -10.45
C ASP A 187 3.73 -22.12 -11.65
N LEU A 188 2.48 -21.63 -11.70
CA LEU A 188 1.50 -22.12 -12.65
C LEU A 188 1.94 -21.83 -14.08
N ARG A 189 2.56 -20.68 -14.33
CA ARG A 189 2.98 -20.34 -15.69
C ARG A 189 4.09 -21.28 -16.16
N ASN A 190 5.12 -21.48 -15.34
CA ASN A 190 6.25 -22.33 -15.71
C ASN A 190 5.84 -23.80 -15.76
N SER A 191 4.95 -24.26 -14.88
CA SER A 191 4.50 -25.65 -14.91
C SER A 191 3.76 -25.99 -16.20
N TYR A 192 2.84 -25.14 -16.65
CA TYR A 192 2.15 -25.34 -17.93
C TYR A 192 3.05 -25.08 -19.16
N LEU A 193 4.02 -24.16 -19.07
CA LEU A 193 4.99 -23.92 -20.16
C LEU A 193 5.98 -25.07 -20.33
N HIS A 194 6.39 -25.72 -19.23
CA HIS A 194 7.42 -26.76 -19.22
C HIS A 194 6.85 -28.19 -19.13
N GLY A 195 5.52 -28.35 -19.13
CA GLY A 195 4.90 -29.67 -19.16
C GLY A 195 4.88 -30.39 -17.81
N THR A 196 5.12 -29.69 -16.70
CA THR A 196 5.13 -30.24 -15.33
C THR A 196 3.81 -30.01 -14.59
N GLN A 197 2.75 -29.61 -15.30
CA GLN A 197 1.40 -29.49 -14.76
C GLN A 197 0.83 -30.85 -14.29
N ALA A 198 -0.27 -30.78 -13.54
CA ALA A 198 -1.05 -31.92 -13.09
C ALA A 198 -1.43 -32.89 -14.23
N ASN A 199 -1.64 -34.16 -13.89
CA ASN A 199 -2.06 -35.16 -14.86
C ASN A 199 -3.45 -34.80 -15.41
N PRO A 200 -3.76 -35.06 -16.69
CA PRO A 200 -5.05 -34.72 -17.28
C PRO A 200 -6.28 -35.31 -16.56
N THR A 201 -6.09 -36.38 -15.78
CA THR A 201 -7.12 -37.02 -14.96
C THR A 201 -7.44 -36.25 -13.67
N GLU A 202 -6.58 -35.32 -13.26
CA GLU A 202 -6.74 -34.49 -12.06
C GLU A 202 -7.56 -33.23 -12.38
N ILE A 203 -8.80 -33.44 -12.83
CA ILE A 203 -9.70 -32.39 -13.35
C ILE A 203 -9.83 -31.20 -12.37
N HIS A 204 -9.95 -31.48 -11.06
CA HIS A 204 -10.08 -30.43 -10.04
C HIS A 204 -8.86 -29.50 -9.95
N LEU A 205 -7.65 -29.99 -10.20
CA LEU A 205 -6.43 -29.15 -10.20
C LEU A 205 -6.40 -28.23 -11.41
N HIS A 206 -6.84 -28.72 -12.57
CA HIS A 206 -6.99 -27.91 -13.78
C HIS A 206 -8.10 -26.87 -13.63
N GLU A 207 -9.24 -27.24 -13.04
CA GLU A 207 -10.34 -26.32 -12.74
C GLU A 207 -9.89 -25.19 -11.81
N ASN A 208 -9.20 -25.51 -10.72
CA ASN A 208 -8.67 -24.51 -9.80
C ASN A 208 -7.64 -23.60 -10.49
N SER A 209 -6.72 -24.18 -11.28
CA SER A 209 -5.75 -23.40 -12.07
C SER A 209 -6.46 -22.42 -13.02
N TYR A 210 -7.51 -22.88 -13.70
CA TYR A 210 -8.30 -22.05 -14.62
C TYR A 210 -8.99 -20.89 -13.89
N LEU A 211 -9.68 -21.17 -12.77
CA LEU A 211 -10.35 -20.13 -11.98
C LEU A 211 -9.37 -19.10 -11.44
N LEU A 212 -8.18 -19.55 -11.03
CA LEU A 212 -7.12 -18.65 -10.58
C LEU A 212 -6.59 -17.78 -11.72
N TYR A 213 -6.33 -18.35 -12.91
CA TYR A 213 -5.95 -17.56 -14.08
C TYR A 213 -7.01 -16.53 -14.46
N LEU A 214 -8.29 -16.91 -14.41
CA LEU A 214 -9.41 -16.00 -14.68
C LEU A 214 -9.46 -14.86 -13.67
N LYS A 215 -9.31 -15.15 -12.37
CA LYS A 215 -9.21 -14.13 -11.32
C LYS A 215 -8.05 -13.16 -11.59
N LEU A 216 -6.86 -13.69 -11.87
CA LEU A 216 -5.69 -12.86 -12.15
C LEU A 216 -5.89 -11.99 -13.39
N LEU A 217 -6.53 -12.51 -14.45
CA LEU A 217 -6.86 -11.74 -15.64
C LEU A 217 -7.80 -10.58 -15.33
N ILE A 218 -8.87 -10.82 -14.56
CA ILE A 218 -9.83 -9.79 -14.15
C ILE A 218 -9.11 -8.69 -13.35
N LEU A 219 -8.24 -9.07 -12.40
CA LEU A 219 -7.45 -8.11 -11.64
C LEU A 219 -6.55 -7.26 -12.55
N VAL A 220 -5.87 -7.87 -13.53
CA VAL A 220 -5.05 -7.12 -14.50
C VAL A 220 -5.88 -6.10 -15.28
N ILE A 221 -7.10 -6.48 -15.70
CA ILE A 221 -8.00 -5.58 -16.44
C ILE A 221 -8.37 -4.39 -15.57
N PHE A 222 -8.79 -4.62 -14.33
CA PHE A 222 -9.13 -3.53 -13.41
C PHE A 222 -7.93 -2.61 -13.13
N LYS A 223 -6.72 -3.15 -12.97
CA LYS A 223 -5.52 -2.32 -12.78
C LYS A 223 -5.21 -1.43 -13.99
N ILE A 224 -5.41 -1.95 -15.21
CA ILE A 224 -5.21 -1.18 -16.44
C ILE A 224 -6.28 -0.11 -16.59
N GLU A 225 -7.54 -0.45 -16.33
CA GLU A 225 -8.68 0.48 -16.40
C GLU A 225 -8.50 1.65 -15.43
N ASP A 226 -8.19 1.34 -14.17
CA ASP A 226 -7.86 2.31 -13.13
C ASP A 226 -6.74 3.27 -13.56
N ASP A 227 -5.66 2.72 -14.12
CA ASP A 227 -4.53 3.52 -14.57
C ASP A 227 -4.88 4.49 -15.70
N LEU A 228 -5.68 4.03 -16.66
CA LEU A 228 -6.18 4.86 -17.75
C LEU A 228 -7.14 5.94 -17.25
N PHE A 229 -7.98 5.61 -16.26
CA PHE A 229 -8.92 6.54 -15.66
C PHE A 229 -8.18 7.70 -14.96
N ILE A 230 -7.20 7.39 -14.11
CA ILE A 230 -6.37 8.38 -13.44
C ILE A 230 -5.67 9.27 -14.47
N TYR A 231 -5.05 8.67 -15.48
CA TYR A 231 -4.31 9.41 -16.51
C TYR A 231 -5.21 10.41 -17.25
N LYS A 232 -6.43 9.99 -17.59
CA LYS A 232 -7.41 10.84 -18.26
C LYS A 232 -7.89 11.98 -17.35
N LYS A 233 -8.09 11.69 -16.05
CA LYS A 233 -8.50 12.69 -15.06
C LYS A 233 -7.44 13.78 -14.91
N LEU A 234 -6.19 13.39 -14.70
CA LEU A 234 -5.07 14.34 -14.53
C LEU A 234 -4.89 15.23 -15.77
N LYS A 235 -4.98 14.65 -16.98
CA LYS A 235 -4.92 15.44 -18.21
C LYS A 235 -6.04 16.48 -18.34
N ALA A 236 -7.24 16.15 -17.86
CA ALA A 236 -8.37 17.07 -17.92
C ALA A 236 -8.26 18.22 -16.90
N GLU A 237 -7.44 18.07 -15.86
CA GLU A 237 -7.15 19.11 -14.87
C GLU A 237 -6.03 20.06 -15.35
N GLU A 238 -5.23 19.65 -16.33
CA GLU A 238 -4.15 20.44 -16.96
C GLU A 238 -4.63 21.32 -18.14
N GLU A 239 -5.80 21.04 -18.72
CA GLU A 239 -6.42 21.76 -19.85
C GLU A 239 -7.36 22.90 -19.42
#